data_AF-A0A8H3DQY2-F1
#
_entry.id   AF-A0A8H3DQY2-F1
#
_cell.length_a   1.000
_cell.length_b   1.000
_cell.length_c   1.000
_cell.angle_alpha   90.00
_cell.angle_beta   90.00
_cell.angle_gamma   90.00
#
_symmetry.space_group_name_H-M   'P 1'
#
loop_
_entity.id
_entity.type
_entity.pdbx_description
1 polymer ?
#
loop_
_entity_poly.entity_id
_entity_poly.type
_entity_poly.pdbx_seq_one_letter_code
_entity_poly.pdbx_strand_id
1 'polypeptide(L)'
;MTMDGSKLESEQVFGLTMFHCVLQGVLLTTMCSALVPRPGDTIWLRAYIVIINLVALLQTVAHVVQGFCNLAGHPPHHWHEVLLPRLTPILSASAQIFFVHRCWRIFGRRWLPVIPFASLFTAAFVPGATLGAYVYPSLSVTADDLAKIKVNFAIWIFCSFALDLVMTATTVVYLWRTRTGLKEHSNVFVAVWTVLWASASPPLILMVIAIIDGYIVKGSSNPNFIVAVDITGKFFVLSVMINLCGRNLVQEKFDLSAKVQPRQPHSRDQSVLGFTEYELNQWPDTSSTIRAPFGHEQTDSRSEKTAIETKKSDDELVMATDSEKVPSPRDVYKARNRTLLMYTTATVITLIGATYAAVPLYRAFCSATGFGGIPMTDRDSSRYSAERLVPRDEAKRIKVHFNADTATALPWQFQPQQRFVNVLPGETSLAFYKARNVSSEDIIGIATYNVTPAKVAPYFAKVECFCFEEQKLIAGEEVDMPLLFFIDRDIVDDPLMADVDDVVLSYTFFRARRNSAGHLEPDAPQQVVLESQGWGDIPHAPPKPAESTTT
;
A
#
# COMPACT_ATOMS: atom_id res chain seq x y z
N MET A 1 32.41 4.62 9.53
CA MET A 1 33.06 5.89 9.16
C MET A 1 32.23 6.51 8.05
N THR A 2 31.97 7.81 8.08
CA THR A 2 31.20 8.51 7.02
C THR A 2 31.98 8.57 5.72
N MET A 3 31.31 8.97 4.64
CA MET A 3 31.94 9.24 3.35
C MET A 3 33.09 10.25 3.43
N ASP A 4 33.17 11.09 4.47
CA ASP A 4 34.26 12.06 4.66
C ASP A 4 35.28 11.61 5.72
N GLY A 5 35.19 10.38 6.23
CA GLY A 5 36.10 9.86 7.25
C GLY A 5 35.75 10.27 8.68
N SER A 6 34.64 10.98 8.92
CA SER A 6 34.19 11.31 10.27
C SER A 6 33.57 10.08 10.97
N LYS A 7 33.76 9.98 12.30
CA LYS A 7 33.08 8.99 13.14
C LYS A 7 31.65 9.49 13.45
N LEU A 8 30.70 8.55 13.58
CA LEU A 8 29.34 8.86 14.04
C LEU A 8 29.40 9.45 15.45
N GLU A 9 28.52 10.41 15.74
CA GLU A 9 28.35 10.94 17.09
C GLU A 9 27.79 9.86 18.03
N SER A 10 28.09 9.95 19.33
CA SER A 10 27.68 8.97 20.33
C SER A 10 26.15 8.77 20.38
N GLU A 11 25.39 9.84 20.23
CA GLU A 11 23.92 9.79 20.17
C GLU A 11 23.40 9.00 18.96
N GLN A 12 24.04 9.15 17.80
CA GLN A 12 23.67 8.47 16.56
C GLN A 12 23.98 6.98 16.63
N VAL A 13 25.13 6.60 17.22
CA VAL A 13 25.48 5.19 17.44
C VAL A 13 24.50 4.53 18.42
N PHE A 14 24.07 5.23 19.46
CA PHE A 14 23.06 4.73 20.39
C PHE A 14 21.70 4.54 19.70
N GLY A 15 21.26 5.51 18.89
CA GLY A 15 20.04 5.39 18.09
C GLY A 15 20.07 4.21 17.12
N LEU A 16 21.19 4.02 16.40
CA LEU A 16 21.41 2.88 15.52
C LEU A 16 21.35 1.55 16.29
N THR A 17 21.98 1.48 17.46
CA THR A 17 21.96 0.29 18.33
C THR A 17 20.53 -0.08 18.75
N MET A 18 19.74 0.90 19.19
CA MET A 18 18.34 0.70 19.56
C MET A 18 17.51 0.19 18.39
N PHE A 19 17.72 0.75 17.20
CA PHE A 19 17.03 0.31 15.99
C PHE A 19 17.40 -1.13 15.62
N HIS A 20 18.67 -1.52 15.77
CA HIS A 20 19.11 -2.90 15.58
C HIS A 20 18.43 -3.87 16.55
N CYS A 21 18.23 -3.49 17.82
CA CYS A 21 17.50 -4.29 18.79
C CYS A 21 16.02 -4.47 18.40
N VAL A 22 15.36 -3.40 17.96
CA VAL A 22 13.95 -3.47 17.50
C VAL A 22 13.82 -4.40 16.29
N LEU A 23 14.68 -4.24 15.28
CA LEU A 23 14.69 -5.11 14.11
C LEU A 23 14.94 -6.57 14.49
N GLN A 24 15.84 -6.82 15.44
CA GLN A 24 16.10 -8.19 15.91
C GLN A 24 14.87 -8.81 16.58
N GLY A 25 14.09 -8.01 17.33
CA GLY A 25 12.81 -8.44 17.89
C GLY A 25 11.83 -8.90 16.80
N VAL A 26 11.66 -8.10 15.75
CA VAL A 26 10.80 -8.44 14.60
C VAL A 26 11.29 -9.71 13.88
N LEU A 27 12.60 -9.83 13.67
CA LEU A 27 13.20 -11.02 13.06
C LEU A 27 12.95 -12.27 13.90
N LEU A 28 13.09 -12.20 15.23
CA LEU A 28 12.83 -13.33 16.11
C LEU A 28 11.34 -13.75 16.07
N THR A 29 10.41 -12.79 16.11
CA THR A 29 8.97 -13.08 16.01
C THR A 29 8.62 -13.74 14.68
N THR A 30 9.15 -13.22 13.57
CA THR A 30 8.90 -13.78 12.24
C THR A 30 9.59 -15.12 12.03
N MET A 31 10.76 -15.36 12.63
CA MET A 31 11.45 -16.63 12.65
C MET A 31 10.61 -17.74 13.30
N CYS A 32 9.99 -17.47 14.46
CA CYS A 32 9.12 -18.45 15.12
C CYS A 32 7.97 -18.90 14.20
N SER A 33 7.33 -17.96 13.51
CA SER A 33 6.28 -18.24 12.53
C SER A 33 6.79 -18.97 11.28
N ALA A 34 8.03 -18.68 10.85
CA ALA A 34 8.66 -19.33 9.71
C ALA A 34 9.06 -20.79 10.02
N LEU A 35 9.44 -21.11 11.25
CA LEU A 35 9.90 -22.44 11.68
C LEU A 35 8.79 -23.45 11.98
N VAL A 36 7.52 -23.01 12.03
CA VAL A 36 6.38 -23.92 12.17
C VAL A 36 6.45 -25.04 11.12
N PRO A 37 6.47 -26.33 11.51
CA PRO A 37 6.63 -27.43 10.58
C PRO A 37 5.55 -27.49 9.51
N ARG A 38 5.93 -27.56 8.22
CA ARG A 38 5.00 -27.71 7.10
C ARG A 38 5.29 -28.94 6.22
N PRO A 39 4.26 -29.52 5.57
CA PRO A 39 4.45 -30.59 4.60
C PRO A 39 5.28 -30.11 3.41
N GLY A 40 6.36 -30.84 3.08
CA GLY A 40 7.29 -30.49 2.01
C GLY A 40 8.44 -29.55 2.39
N ASP A 41 8.56 -29.14 3.66
CA ASP A 41 9.73 -28.38 4.13
C ASP A 41 10.95 -29.29 4.32
N THR A 42 12.05 -28.97 3.63
CA THR A 42 13.34 -29.64 3.80
C THR A 42 14.02 -29.20 5.10
N ILE A 43 14.72 -30.12 5.77
CA ILE A 43 15.54 -29.82 6.96
C ILE A 43 16.54 -28.69 6.68
N TRP A 44 17.12 -28.67 5.49
CA TRP A 44 18.04 -27.61 5.03
C TRP A 44 17.45 -26.21 5.09
N LEU A 45 16.17 -26.04 4.74
CA LEU A 45 15.49 -24.74 4.79
C LEU A 45 15.35 -24.26 6.23
N ARG A 46 15.04 -25.14 7.17
CA ARG A 46 14.94 -24.80 8.60
C ARG A 46 16.31 -24.43 9.17
N ALA A 47 17.35 -25.21 8.82
CA ALA A 47 18.71 -24.91 9.21
C ALA A 47 19.14 -23.53 8.70
N TYR A 48 18.83 -23.22 7.43
CA TYR A 48 19.09 -21.91 6.83
C TYR A 48 18.39 -20.76 7.58
N ILE A 49 17.10 -20.90 7.92
CA ILE A 49 16.33 -19.89 8.67
C ILE A 49 16.97 -19.61 10.03
N VAL A 50 17.41 -20.66 10.74
CA VAL A 50 18.09 -20.49 12.02
C VAL A 50 19.44 -19.81 11.83
N ILE A 51 20.25 -20.28 10.88
CA ILE A 51 21.60 -19.73 10.63
C ILE A 51 21.55 -18.24 10.27
N ILE A 52 20.68 -17.83 9.34
CA ILE A 52 20.62 -16.43 8.91
C ILE A 52 20.16 -15.50 10.05
N ASN A 53 19.24 -15.96 10.91
CA ASN A 53 18.80 -15.20 12.08
C ASN A 53 19.87 -15.16 13.19
N LEU A 54 20.68 -16.21 13.34
CA LEU A 54 21.85 -16.19 14.24
C LEU A 54 22.93 -15.21 13.77
N VAL A 55 23.17 -15.11 12.45
CA VAL A 55 24.10 -14.11 11.90
C VAL A 55 23.55 -12.69 12.10
N ALA A 56 22.24 -12.47 11.95
CA ALA A 56 21.60 -11.18 12.23
C ALA A 56 21.64 -10.83 13.74
N LEU A 57 21.49 -11.83 14.61
CA LEU A 57 21.67 -11.67 16.05
C LEU A 57 23.11 -11.29 16.38
N LEU A 58 24.11 -11.94 15.77
CA LEU A 58 25.52 -11.62 15.95
C LEU A 58 25.83 -10.17 15.56
N GLN A 59 25.24 -9.67 14.47
CA GLN A 59 25.34 -8.26 14.09
C GLN A 59 24.75 -7.36 15.18
N THR A 60 23.59 -7.70 15.72
CA THR A 60 22.94 -6.95 16.81
C THR A 60 23.83 -6.89 18.05
N VAL A 61 24.39 -8.03 18.48
CA VAL A 61 25.30 -8.11 19.63
C VAL A 61 26.52 -7.22 19.42
N ALA A 62 27.11 -7.23 18.21
CA ALA A 62 28.24 -6.38 17.89
C ALA A 62 27.91 -4.88 17.99
N HIS A 63 26.74 -4.43 17.52
CA HIS A 63 26.31 -3.03 17.71
C HIS A 63 25.98 -2.69 19.15
N VAL A 64 25.37 -3.62 19.90
CA VAL A 64 25.09 -3.41 21.33
C VAL A 64 26.38 -3.21 22.09
N VAL A 65 27.39 -4.05 21.86
CA VAL A 65 28.72 -3.87 22.46
C VAL A 65 29.33 -2.53 22.03
N GLN A 66 29.29 -2.18 20.75
CA GLN A 66 29.81 -0.90 20.26
C GLN A 66 29.12 0.29 20.94
N GLY A 67 27.79 0.25 21.08
CA GLY A 67 27.00 1.30 21.73
C GLY A 67 27.37 1.45 23.21
N PHE A 68 27.49 0.36 23.95
CA PHE A 68 27.91 0.39 25.36
C PHE A 68 29.36 0.84 25.55
N CYS A 69 30.30 0.38 24.71
CA CYS A 69 31.68 0.82 24.76
C CYS A 69 31.80 2.33 24.52
N ASN A 70 31.06 2.86 23.53
CA ASN A 70 31.02 4.29 23.24
C ASN A 70 30.42 5.11 24.40
N LEU A 71 29.38 4.60 25.07
CA LEU A 71 28.75 5.28 26.20
C LEU A 71 29.63 5.27 27.45
N ALA A 72 30.36 4.18 27.68
CA ALA A 72 31.23 4.01 28.85
C ALA A 72 32.63 4.64 28.69
N GLY A 73 32.96 5.20 27.52
CA GLY A 73 34.27 5.80 27.24
C GLY A 73 35.43 4.80 27.26
N HIS A 74 35.15 3.49 27.19
CA HIS A 74 36.18 2.46 27.12
C HIS A 74 36.78 2.37 25.70
N PRO A 75 38.09 2.07 25.57
CA PRO A 75 38.69 1.90 24.26
C PRO A 75 37.97 0.76 23.51
N PRO A 76 37.52 0.98 22.26
CA PRO A 76 36.78 -0.03 21.51
C PRO A 76 37.65 -1.27 21.30
N HIS A 77 37.13 -2.44 21.65
CA HIS A 77 37.81 -3.69 21.34
C HIS A 77 37.75 -3.91 19.81
N HIS A 78 38.92 -4.11 19.19
CA HIS A 78 39.06 -4.16 17.72
C HIS A 78 38.19 -5.20 17.00
N TRP A 79 37.63 -6.20 17.69
CA TRP A 79 36.84 -7.26 17.07
C TRP A 79 35.51 -6.74 16.48
N HIS A 80 34.82 -5.79 17.12
CA HIS A 80 33.50 -5.33 16.63
C HIS A 80 33.65 -4.40 15.42
N GLU A 81 34.73 -3.61 15.36
CA GLU A 81 35.04 -2.73 14.22
C GLU A 81 35.36 -3.53 12.95
N VAL A 82 35.92 -4.73 13.11
CA VAL A 82 36.19 -5.67 12.01
C VAL A 82 34.94 -6.46 11.63
N LEU A 83 34.12 -6.84 12.61
CA LEU A 83 33.01 -7.75 12.40
C LEU A 83 31.83 -7.05 11.69
N LEU A 84 31.49 -5.82 12.06
CA LEU A 84 30.32 -5.11 11.55
C LEU A 84 30.32 -4.91 10.02
N PRO A 85 31.41 -4.43 9.38
CA PRO A 85 31.44 -4.25 7.93
C PRO A 85 31.35 -5.56 7.14
N ARG A 86 31.61 -6.71 7.79
CA ARG A 86 31.55 -8.04 7.17
C ARG A 86 30.15 -8.65 7.23
N LEU A 87 29.44 -8.44 8.33
CA LEU A 87 28.15 -9.09 8.56
C LEU A 87 27.06 -8.58 7.59
N THR A 88 27.04 -7.28 7.27
CA THR A 88 26.03 -6.71 6.37
C THR A 88 26.10 -7.30 4.94
N PRO A 89 27.28 -7.37 4.27
CA PRO A 89 27.42 -8.08 3.01
C PRO A 89 27.05 -9.56 3.10
N ILE A 90 27.45 -10.27 4.17
CA ILE A 90 27.12 -11.70 4.35
C ILE A 90 25.60 -11.92 4.41
N LEU A 91 24.90 -11.09 5.18
CA LEU A 91 23.44 -11.17 5.30
C LEU A 91 22.76 -10.88 3.96
N SER A 92 23.16 -9.80 3.28
CA SER A 92 22.59 -9.44 1.97
C SER A 92 22.84 -10.54 0.91
N ALA A 93 24.05 -11.08 0.84
CA ALA A 93 24.40 -12.15 -0.09
C ALA A 93 23.61 -13.43 0.19
N SER A 94 23.46 -13.81 1.46
CA SER A 94 22.68 -15.00 1.83
C SER A 94 21.21 -14.88 1.40
N ALA A 95 20.61 -13.70 1.59
CA ALA A 95 19.24 -13.41 1.16
C ALA A 95 19.10 -13.38 -0.37
N GLN A 96 20.04 -12.74 -1.08
CA GLN A 96 20.04 -12.68 -2.54
C GLN A 96 20.18 -14.08 -3.16
N ILE A 97 21.04 -14.95 -2.60
CA ILE A 97 21.16 -16.35 -3.03
C ILE A 97 19.80 -17.07 -2.93
N PHE A 98 19.06 -16.85 -1.84
CA PHE A 98 17.73 -17.43 -1.66
C PHE A 98 16.75 -16.99 -2.77
N PHE A 99 16.74 -15.69 -3.11
CA PHE A 99 15.87 -15.16 -4.17
C PHE A 99 16.30 -15.60 -5.57
N VAL A 100 17.60 -15.66 -5.86
CA VAL A 100 18.12 -16.19 -7.14
C VAL A 100 17.76 -17.66 -7.30
N HIS A 101 17.94 -18.48 -6.24
CA HIS A 101 17.52 -19.88 -6.24
C HIS A 101 16.00 -20.04 -6.46
N ARG A 102 15.20 -19.15 -5.86
CA ARG A 102 13.75 -19.12 -6.10
C ARG A 102 13.43 -18.80 -7.56
N CYS A 103 14.06 -17.79 -8.15
CA CYS A 103 13.86 -17.44 -9.55
C CYS A 103 14.22 -18.62 -10.47
N TRP A 104 15.34 -19.31 -10.20
CA TRP A 104 15.74 -20.50 -10.95
C TRP A 104 14.69 -21.62 -10.89
N ARG A 105 14.06 -21.83 -9.73
CA ARG A 105 12.94 -22.78 -9.58
C ARG A 105 11.70 -22.36 -10.37
N ILE A 106 11.37 -21.06 -10.40
CA ILE A 106 10.23 -20.53 -11.17
C ILE A 106 10.42 -20.77 -12.67
N PHE A 107 11.65 -20.62 -13.19
CA PHE A 107 11.98 -20.85 -14.60
C PHE A 107 12.13 -22.33 -15.00
N GLY A 108 11.63 -23.26 -14.19
CA GLY A 108 11.68 -24.69 -14.50
C GLY A 108 13.11 -25.24 -14.56
N ARG A 109 14.01 -24.74 -13.70
CA ARG A 109 15.43 -25.15 -13.61
C ARG A 109 16.26 -24.89 -14.88
N ARG A 110 15.79 -24.07 -15.82
CA ARG A 110 16.56 -23.65 -16.99
C ARG A 110 17.61 -22.61 -16.58
N TRP A 111 18.85 -22.78 -17.05
CA TRP A 111 19.99 -21.95 -16.62
C TRP A 111 20.08 -20.64 -17.39
N LEU A 112 19.66 -20.60 -18.65
CA LEU A 112 19.75 -19.42 -19.52
C LEU A 112 19.17 -18.12 -18.92
N PRO A 113 17.94 -18.11 -18.33
CA PRO A 113 17.39 -16.90 -17.72
C PRO A 113 18.03 -16.53 -16.37
N VAL A 114 18.88 -17.39 -15.79
CA VAL A 114 19.52 -17.17 -14.48
C VAL A 114 20.90 -16.53 -14.60
N ILE A 115 21.54 -16.64 -15.77
CA ILE A 115 22.85 -16.03 -16.06
C ILE A 115 22.91 -14.54 -15.68
N PRO A 116 21.96 -13.66 -16.05
CA PRO A 116 22.04 -12.24 -15.69
C PRO A 116 21.91 -11.99 -14.17
N PHE A 117 21.15 -12.82 -13.45
CA PHE A 117 21.06 -12.72 -11.99
C PHE A 117 22.38 -13.15 -11.34
N ALA A 118 22.97 -14.25 -11.82
CA ALA A 118 24.23 -14.75 -11.33
C ALA A 118 25.37 -13.74 -11.57
N SER A 119 25.41 -13.10 -12.75
CA SER A 119 26.42 -12.08 -13.04
C SER A 119 26.28 -10.85 -12.13
N LEU A 120 25.06 -10.33 -11.95
CA LEU A 120 24.80 -9.20 -11.05
C LEU A 120 25.10 -9.55 -9.60
N PHE A 121 24.75 -10.77 -9.17
CA PHE A 121 25.09 -11.27 -7.84
C PHE A 121 26.61 -11.34 -7.63
N THR A 122 27.37 -11.89 -8.59
CA THR A 122 28.84 -11.92 -8.47
C THR A 122 29.45 -10.51 -8.43
N ALA A 123 28.90 -9.58 -9.22
CA ALA A 123 29.31 -8.18 -9.23
C ALA A 123 29.01 -7.44 -7.92
N ALA A 124 27.96 -7.84 -7.18
CA ALA A 124 27.67 -7.33 -5.85
C ALA A 124 28.51 -8.02 -4.75
N PHE A 125 28.67 -9.34 -4.84
CA PHE A 125 29.31 -10.15 -3.81
C PHE A 125 30.81 -9.88 -3.69
N VAL A 126 31.53 -9.76 -4.81
CA VAL A 126 32.99 -9.57 -4.81
C VAL A 126 33.41 -8.28 -4.08
N PRO A 127 32.85 -7.09 -4.40
CA PRO A 127 33.13 -5.89 -3.63
C PRO A 127 32.75 -6.01 -2.15
N GLY A 128 31.59 -6.60 -1.84
CA GLY A 128 31.13 -6.82 -0.46
C GLY A 128 32.09 -7.70 0.37
N ALA A 129 32.61 -8.77 -0.22
CA ALA A 129 33.59 -9.65 0.42
C ALA A 129 34.95 -8.94 0.62
N THR A 130 35.38 -8.15 -0.37
CA THR A 130 36.66 -7.43 -0.29
C THR A 130 36.64 -6.27 0.71
N LEU A 131 35.50 -5.60 0.94
CA LEU A 131 35.35 -4.59 1.99
C LEU A 131 35.75 -5.15 3.37
N GLY A 132 35.37 -6.39 3.66
CA GLY A 132 35.76 -7.09 4.89
C GLY A 132 37.27 -7.32 5.01
N ALA A 133 37.96 -7.51 3.90
CA ALA A 133 39.40 -7.78 3.85
C ALA A 133 40.24 -6.50 3.93
N TYR A 134 39.82 -5.42 3.26
CA TYR A 134 40.53 -4.14 3.26
C TYR A 134 40.50 -3.41 4.60
N VAL A 135 39.48 -3.64 5.43
CA VAL A 135 39.37 -3.07 6.79
C VAL A 135 40.33 -3.77 7.78
N TYR A 136 40.96 -4.89 7.41
CA TYR A 136 41.60 -5.81 8.37
C TYR A 136 43.05 -5.44 8.78
N PRO A 137 43.87 -4.69 8.01
CA PRO A 137 45.17 -4.28 8.54
C PRO A 137 45.57 -2.85 8.11
N SER A 138 44.96 -1.82 8.68
CA SER A 138 45.52 -0.47 8.53
C SER A 138 45.36 0.33 9.80
N LEU A 139 46.37 0.22 10.65
CA LEU A 139 46.69 1.17 11.73
C LEU A 139 46.92 2.61 11.19
N SER A 140 46.94 2.78 9.86
CA SER A 140 46.90 4.06 9.14
C SER A 140 46.17 3.87 7.80
N VAL A 141 44.88 4.23 7.72
CA VAL A 141 44.13 4.23 6.45
C VAL A 141 44.70 5.34 5.56
N THR A 142 45.31 4.98 4.42
CA THR A 142 45.78 5.97 3.46
C THR A 142 44.62 6.54 2.65
N ALA A 143 44.79 7.73 2.05
CA ALA A 143 43.75 8.34 1.21
C ALA A 143 43.36 7.45 0.00
N ASP A 144 44.31 6.66 -0.51
CA ASP A 144 44.09 5.72 -1.62
C ASP A 144 43.22 4.51 -1.18
N ASP A 145 43.44 4.01 0.04
CA ASP A 145 42.62 2.92 0.59
C ASP A 145 41.17 3.36 0.85
N LEU A 146 40.99 4.60 1.30
CA LEU A 146 39.65 5.19 1.48
C LEU A 146 38.91 5.32 0.13
N ALA A 147 39.60 5.69 -0.94
CA ALA A 147 39.02 5.77 -2.28
C ALA A 147 38.56 4.38 -2.78
N LYS A 148 39.39 3.33 -2.58
CA LYS A 148 39.03 1.95 -2.93
C LYS A 148 37.83 1.44 -2.13
N ILE A 149 37.75 1.76 -0.84
CA ILE A 149 36.62 1.42 0.01
C ILE A 149 35.33 2.07 -0.52
N LYS A 150 35.36 3.36 -0.87
CA LYS A 150 34.21 4.07 -1.45
C LYS A 150 33.72 3.43 -2.73
N VAL A 151 34.63 3.11 -3.65
CA VAL A 151 34.30 2.45 -4.92
C VAL A 151 33.68 1.08 -4.68
N ASN A 152 34.23 0.29 -3.77
CA ASN A 152 33.69 -1.04 -3.44
C ASN A 152 32.28 -0.95 -2.82
N PHE A 153 32.04 0.00 -1.92
CA PHE A 153 30.69 0.27 -1.39
C PHE A 153 29.72 0.68 -2.50
N ALA A 154 30.15 1.52 -3.44
CA ALA A 154 29.33 1.95 -4.57
C ALA A 154 28.91 0.76 -5.42
N ILE A 155 29.89 -0.04 -5.88
CA ILE A 155 29.61 -1.20 -6.72
C ILE A 155 28.70 -2.18 -6.00
N TRP A 156 28.94 -2.47 -4.72
CA TRP A 156 28.08 -3.37 -3.94
C TRP A 156 26.63 -2.86 -3.84
N ILE A 157 26.42 -1.58 -3.52
CA ILE A 157 25.08 -0.98 -3.39
C ILE A 157 24.35 -0.97 -4.74
N PHE A 158 25.00 -0.44 -5.80
CA PHE A 158 24.38 -0.34 -7.12
C PHE A 158 24.09 -1.71 -7.73
N CYS A 159 25.00 -2.68 -7.62
CA CYS A 159 24.77 -4.03 -8.12
C CYS A 159 23.68 -4.76 -7.32
N SER A 160 23.62 -4.58 -5.99
CA SER A 160 22.57 -5.15 -5.15
C SER A 160 21.19 -4.57 -5.48
N PHE A 161 21.12 -3.25 -5.66
CA PHE A 161 19.89 -2.56 -6.09
C PHE A 161 19.44 -3.05 -7.48
N ALA A 162 20.35 -3.14 -8.44
CA ALA A 162 20.05 -3.63 -9.78
C ALA A 162 19.58 -5.09 -9.75
N LEU A 163 20.24 -5.95 -8.96
CA LEU A 163 19.85 -7.35 -8.81
C LEU A 163 18.41 -7.46 -8.27
N ASP A 164 18.07 -6.74 -7.19
CA ASP A 164 16.73 -6.78 -6.59
C ASP A 164 15.65 -6.22 -7.53
N LEU A 165 15.96 -5.13 -8.25
CA LEU A 165 15.04 -4.54 -9.23
C LEU A 165 14.74 -5.52 -10.36
N VAL A 166 15.78 -6.13 -10.95
CA VAL A 166 15.63 -7.06 -12.07
C VAL A 166 14.94 -8.35 -11.60
N MET A 167 15.27 -8.89 -10.41
CA MET A 167 14.59 -10.06 -9.83
C MET A 167 13.10 -9.78 -9.59
N THR A 168 12.78 -8.62 -9.02
CA THR A 168 11.39 -8.22 -8.73
C THR A 168 10.61 -8.01 -10.03
N ALA A 169 11.14 -7.22 -10.97
CA ALA A 169 10.51 -6.98 -12.26
C ALA A 169 10.26 -8.28 -13.03
N THR A 170 11.25 -9.17 -13.05
CA THR A 170 11.13 -10.46 -13.74
C THR A 170 10.06 -11.34 -13.10
N THR A 171 10.00 -11.38 -11.76
CA THR A 171 8.97 -12.16 -11.05
C THR A 171 7.58 -11.57 -11.27
N VAL A 172 7.45 -10.24 -11.29
CA VAL A 172 6.20 -9.52 -11.60
C VAL A 172 5.73 -9.84 -13.03
N VAL A 173 6.61 -9.74 -14.02
CA VAL A 173 6.29 -10.03 -15.42
C VAL A 173 5.90 -11.50 -15.59
N TYR A 174 6.60 -12.42 -14.92
CA TYR A 174 6.23 -13.84 -14.92
C TYR A 174 4.82 -14.04 -14.36
N LEU A 175 4.54 -13.49 -13.17
CA LEU A 175 3.22 -13.60 -12.53
C LEU A 175 2.13 -12.99 -13.42
N TRP A 176 2.40 -11.83 -14.02
CA TRP A 176 1.47 -11.15 -14.92
C TRP A 176 1.19 -11.97 -16.19
N ARG A 177 2.21 -12.60 -16.80
CA ARG A 177 2.02 -13.51 -17.94
C ARG A 177 1.25 -14.77 -17.57
N THR A 178 1.47 -15.32 -16.38
CA THR A 178 0.73 -16.50 -15.90
C THR A 178 -0.72 -16.20 -15.49
N ARG A 179 -1.09 -14.92 -15.34
CA ARG A 179 -2.45 -14.48 -14.99
C ARG A 179 -3.50 -14.87 -16.04
N THR A 180 -3.09 -15.05 -17.30
CA THR A 180 -4.01 -15.33 -18.43
C THR A 180 -4.79 -16.64 -18.28
N GLY A 181 -4.31 -17.59 -17.46
CA GLY A 181 -4.98 -18.88 -17.21
C GLY A 181 -5.84 -18.95 -15.93
N LEU A 182 -5.88 -17.91 -15.10
CA LEU A 182 -6.45 -17.96 -13.73
C LEU A 182 -7.58 -16.94 -13.50
N LYS A 183 -8.35 -16.59 -14.54
CA LYS A 183 -9.43 -15.58 -14.47
C LYS A 183 -10.49 -15.88 -13.39
N GLU A 184 -10.62 -17.13 -12.92
CA GLU A 184 -11.56 -17.53 -11.85
C GLU A 184 -11.01 -17.40 -10.42
N HIS A 185 -9.70 -17.19 -10.20
CA HIS A 185 -9.07 -17.18 -8.87
C HIS A 185 -8.32 -15.89 -8.55
N SER A 186 -8.99 -14.74 -8.71
CA SER A 186 -8.43 -13.40 -8.45
C SER A 186 -7.81 -13.25 -7.06
N ASN A 187 -8.39 -13.91 -6.04
CA ASN A 187 -7.94 -13.82 -4.64
C ASN A 187 -6.54 -14.41 -4.40
N VAL A 188 -6.18 -15.49 -5.11
CA VAL A 188 -4.87 -16.15 -4.96
C VAL A 188 -3.77 -15.31 -5.60
N PHE A 189 -4.04 -14.78 -6.79
CA PHE A 189 -3.11 -13.89 -7.49
C PHE A 189 -2.80 -12.64 -6.67
N VAL A 190 -3.83 -12.00 -6.10
CA VAL A 190 -3.65 -10.83 -5.24
C VAL A 190 -2.86 -11.17 -3.98
N ALA A 191 -3.07 -12.34 -3.37
CA ALA A 191 -2.29 -12.76 -2.21
C ALA A 191 -0.79 -12.94 -2.55
N VAL A 192 -0.48 -13.62 -3.66
CA VAL A 192 0.91 -13.79 -4.13
C VAL A 192 1.54 -12.43 -4.47
N TRP A 193 0.79 -11.56 -5.14
CA TRP A 193 1.22 -10.21 -5.50
C TRP A 193 1.57 -9.37 -4.26
N THR A 194 0.69 -9.35 -3.26
CA THR A 194 0.90 -8.60 -2.02
C THR A 194 2.12 -9.08 -1.25
N VAL A 195 2.31 -10.40 -1.13
CA VAL A 195 3.50 -10.97 -0.47
C VAL A 195 4.79 -10.60 -1.21
N LEU A 196 4.77 -10.61 -2.55
CA LEU A 196 5.93 -10.24 -3.36
C LEU A 196 6.36 -8.79 -3.07
N TRP A 197 5.44 -7.84 -3.18
CA TRP A 197 5.72 -6.41 -2.96
C TRP A 197 6.09 -6.10 -1.51
N ALA A 198 5.41 -6.73 -0.54
CA ALA A 198 5.74 -6.57 0.87
C ALA A 198 7.17 -7.04 1.20
N SER A 199 7.67 -8.06 0.50
CA SER A 199 9.06 -8.52 0.68
C SER A 199 10.08 -7.70 -0.11
N ALA A 200 9.75 -7.20 -1.30
CA ALA A 200 10.71 -6.51 -2.17
C ALA A 200 10.90 -5.02 -1.80
N SER A 201 9.86 -4.34 -1.29
CA SER A 201 9.92 -2.90 -1.03
C SER A 201 10.92 -2.49 0.05
N PRO A 202 11.09 -3.18 1.19
CA PRO A 202 11.96 -2.69 2.25
C PRO A 202 13.45 -2.57 1.87
N PRO A 203 14.11 -3.59 1.28
CA PRO A 203 15.51 -3.46 0.87
C PRO A 203 15.69 -2.49 -0.30
N LEU A 204 14.75 -2.43 -1.25
CA LEU A 204 14.81 -1.49 -2.38
C LEU A 204 14.77 -0.04 -1.91
N ILE A 205 13.86 0.31 -0.99
CA ILE A 205 13.75 1.67 -0.45
C ILE A 205 15.04 2.10 0.25
N LEU A 206 15.62 1.22 1.06
CA LEU A 206 16.88 1.51 1.76
C LEU A 206 18.07 1.66 0.82
N MET A 207 18.15 0.83 -0.22
CA MET A 207 19.18 0.95 -1.23
C MET A 207 19.04 2.28 -2.01
N VAL A 208 17.82 2.71 -2.32
CA VAL A 208 17.57 4.03 -2.95
C VAL A 208 18.01 5.17 -2.04
N ILE A 209 17.65 5.13 -0.74
CA ILE A 209 18.09 6.12 0.24
C ILE A 209 19.62 6.16 0.31
N ALA A 210 20.28 5.00 0.40
CA ALA A 210 21.74 4.91 0.43
C ALA A 210 22.39 5.45 -0.86
N ILE A 211 21.77 5.26 -2.02
CA ILE A 211 22.26 5.81 -3.29
C ILE A 211 22.12 7.35 -3.31
N ILE A 212 20.94 7.86 -2.93
CA ILE A 212 20.65 9.30 -2.95
C ILE A 212 21.57 10.04 -1.97
N ASP A 213 21.59 9.63 -0.71
CA ASP A 213 22.35 10.29 0.35
C ASP A 213 23.87 10.08 0.18
N GLY A 214 24.29 8.95 -0.39
CA GLY A 214 25.71 8.63 -0.53
C GLY A 214 26.38 9.18 -1.79
N TYR A 215 25.65 9.28 -2.92
CA TYR A 215 26.27 9.53 -4.24
C TYR A 215 25.64 10.66 -5.04
N ILE A 216 24.35 10.97 -4.83
CA ILE A 216 23.65 12.01 -5.60
C ILE A 216 23.75 13.37 -4.91
N VAL A 217 23.51 13.42 -3.60
CA VAL A 217 23.60 14.66 -2.81
C VAL A 217 25.07 14.93 -2.45
N LYS A 218 25.81 15.59 -3.37
CA LYS A 218 27.20 16.00 -3.13
C LYS A 218 27.28 17.04 -1.99
N GLY A 219 28.14 16.79 -1.00
CA GLY A 219 28.49 17.77 0.03
C GLY A 219 27.70 17.67 1.34
N SER A 220 26.96 16.59 1.55
CA SER A 220 26.26 16.36 2.80
C SER A 220 26.92 15.21 3.56
N SER A 221 27.61 15.52 4.65
CA SER A 221 28.12 14.55 5.63
C SER A 221 26.98 13.94 6.45
N ASN A 222 25.91 13.49 5.78
CA ASN A 222 24.72 13.00 6.42
C ASN A 222 25.00 11.62 7.05
N PRO A 223 24.74 11.46 8.36
CA PRO A 223 24.89 10.16 9.04
C PRO A 223 23.92 9.10 8.47
N ASN A 224 22.86 9.55 7.79
CA ASN A 224 21.82 8.72 7.19
C ASN A 224 22.36 7.67 6.22
N PHE A 225 23.40 7.98 5.45
CA PHE A 225 24.02 7.01 4.55
C PHE A 225 24.55 5.77 5.30
N ILE A 226 25.29 5.98 6.39
CA ILE A 226 25.85 4.88 7.17
C ILE A 226 24.72 4.08 7.81
N VAL A 227 23.76 4.77 8.42
CA VAL A 227 22.61 4.15 9.08
C VAL A 227 21.84 3.28 8.08
N ALA A 228 21.55 3.80 6.88
CA ALA A 228 20.85 3.08 5.83
C ALA A 228 21.62 1.84 5.36
N VAL A 229 22.92 1.98 5.08
CA VAL A 229 23.76 0.85 4.64
C VAL A 229 23.83 -0.24 5.71
N ASP A 230 23.99 0.14 6.97
CA ASP A 230 24.22 -0.79 8.07
C ASP A 230 22.97 -1.62 8.40
N ILE A 231 21.79 -0.98 8.42
CA ILE A 231 20.51 -1.66 8.66
C ILE A 231 20.07 -2.54 7.48
N THR A 232 20.58 -2.28 6.27
CA THR A 232 20.13 -2.94 5.03
C THR A 232 20.26 -4.46 5.11
N GLY A 233 21.33 -4.99 5.71
CA GLY A 233 21.53 -6.43 5.89
C GLY A 233 20.36 -7.12 6.59
N LYS A 234 19.79 -6.49 7.63
CA LYS A 234 18.62 -7.03 8.36
C LYS A 234 17.32 -6.92 7.58
N PHE A 235 17.16 -5.89 6.76
CA PHE A 235 15.99 -5.75 5.89
C PHE A 235 15.97 -6.80 4.77
N PHE A 236 17.15 -7.22 4.30
CA PHE A 236 17.26 -8.41 3.44
C PHE A 236 16.79 -9.68 4.15
N VAL A 237 17.18 -9.90 5.42
CA VAL A 237 16.69 -11.05 6.19
C VAL A 237 15.18 -10.96 6.41
N LEU A 238 14.67 -9.77 6.75
CA LEU A 238 13.24 -9.51 6.93
C LEU A 238 12.45 -9.81 5.64
N SER A 239 12.98 -9.43 4.48
CA SER A 239 12.42 -9.76 3.17
C SER A 239 12.24 -11.27 3.00
N VAL A 240 13.27 -12.06 3.33
CA VAL A 240 13.19 -13.53 3.30
C VAL A 240 12.13 -14.05 4.28
N MET A 241 12.06 -13.51 5.50
CA MET A 241 11.07 -13.93 6.51
C MET A 241 9.64 -13.64 6.07
N ILE A 242 9.35 -12.44 5.57
CA ILE A 242 8.04 -12.05 5.02
C ILE A 242 7.63 -13.03 3.91
N ASN A 243 8.57 -13.36 3.04
CA ASN A 243 8.33 -14.25 1.93
C ASN A 243 7.98 -15.69 2.37
N LEU A 244 8.68 -16.19 3.38
CA LEU A 244 8.42 -17.52 3.96
C LEU A 244 7.09 -17.58 4.72
N CYS A 245 6.78 -16.54 5.52
CA CYS A 245 5.51 -16.45 6.24
C CYS A 245 4.31 -16.30 5.28
N GLY A 246 4.48 -15.59 4.17
CA GLY A 246 3.45 -15.42 3.14
C GLY A 246 3.02 -16.71 2.44
N ARG A 247 3.79 -17.82 2.56
CA ARG A 247 3.40 -19.13 2.00
C ARG A 247 2.07 -19.63 2.55
N ASN A 248 1.77 -19.35 3.83
CA ASN A 248 0.52 -19.74 4.48
C ASN A 248 -0.68 -19.02 3.87
N LEU A 249 -0.58 -17.70 3.71
CA LEU A 249 -1.64 -16.88 3.12
C LEU A 249 -1.95 -17.35 1.69
N VAL A 250 -0.93 -17.68 0.91
CA VAL A 250 -1.09 -18.17 -0.45
C VAL A 250 -1.76 -19.54 -0.45
N GLN A 251 -1.30 -20.48 0.40
CA GLN A 251 -1.87 -21.82 0.49
C GLN A 251 -3.32 -21.81 0.97
N GLU A 252 -3.65 -21.02 1.99
CA GLU A 252 -5.02 -20.85 2.47
C GLU A 252 -5.96 -20.33 1.38
N LYS A 253 -5.51 -19.35 0.58
CA LYS A 253 -6.29 -18.85 -0.55
C LYS A 253 -6.44 -19.89 -1.67
N PHE A 254 -5.44 -20.75 -1.89
CA PHE A 254 -5.55 -21.88 -2.80
C PHE A 254 -6.57 -22.91 -2.30
N ASP A 255 -6.53 -23.29 -1.03
CA ASP A 255 -7.45 -24.26 -0.43
C ASP A 255 -8.90 -23.74 -0.40
N LEU A 256 -9.09 -22.46 -0.10
CA LEU A 256 -10.40 -21.80 -0.18
C LEU A 256 -10.93 -21.78 -1.62
N SER A 257 -10.06 -21.54 -2.59
CA SER A 257 -10.43 -21.55 -4.02
C SER A 257 -10.81 -22.96 -4.50
N ALA A 258 -10.14 -24.00 -4.00
CA ALA A 258 -10.44 -25.39 -4.33
C ALA A 258 -11.77 -25.88 -3.71
N LYS A 259 -12.17 -25.36 -2.53
CA LYS A 259 -13.43 -25.72 -1.87
C LYS A 259 -14.69 -25.12 -2.51
N VAL A 260 -14.54 -24.04 -3.28
CA VAL A 260 -15.67 -23.34 -3.94
C VAL A 260 -16.08 -24.01 -5.25
N GLN A 261 -15.27 -24.93 -5.81
CA GLN A 261 -15.67 -25.71 -6.98
C GLN A 261 -16.59 -26.88 -6.57
N PRO A 262 -17.83 -26.96 -7.09
CA PRO A 262 -18.62 -28.19 -6.98
C PRO A 262 -17.93 -29.28 -7.79
N ARG A 263 -17.58 -30.41 -7.15
CA ARG A 263 -17.16 -31.64 -7.84
C ARG A 263 -18.23 -32.00 -8.88
N GLN A 264 -17.91 -31.88 -10.17
CA GLN A 264 -18.70 -32.55 -11.19
C GLN A 264 -18.53 -34.07 -11.04
N PRO A 265 -19.61 -34.87 -11.10
CA PRO A 265 -19.50 -36.31 -11.11
C PRO A 265 -19.04 -36.74 -12.50
N HIS A 266 -17.78 -37.16 -12.63
CA HIS A 266 -17.33 -37.87 -13.81
C HIS A 266 -17.46 -39.38 -13.59
N SER A 267 -18.18 -39.98 -14.53
CA SER A 267 -18.54 -41.39 -14.63
C SER A 267 -17.34 -42.30 -14.87
N ARG A 268 -17.35 -43.44 -14.16
CA ARG A 268 -16.79 -44.77 -14.50
C ARG A 268 -15.39 -44.84 -15.14
N ASP A 269 -14.43 -45.28 -14.33
CA ASP A 269 -13.77 -46.60 -14.39
C ASP A 269 -12.32 -46.50 -13.91
N GLN A 270 -12.07 -46.92 -12.68
CA GLN A 270 -10.93 -47.76 -12.32
C GLN A 270 -11.04 -48.23 -10.87
N SER A 271 -11.39 -49.50 -10.73
CA SER A 271 -11.16 -50.31 -9.55
C SER A 271 -9.70 -50.29 -9.13
N VAL A 272 -9.43 -50.20 -7.82
CA VAL A 272 -8.63 -51.16 -7.01
C VAL A 272 -8.24 -50.51 -5.65
N LEU A 273 -8.62 -51.20 -4.56
CA LEU A 273 -8.19 -51.08 -3.15
C LEU A 273 -8.57 -49.75 -2.44
N GLY A 274 -9.64 -49.64 -1.64
CA GLY A 274 -10.17 -50.57 -0.66
C GLY A 274 -9.64 -50.22 0.72
N PHE A 275 -10.36 -49.37 1.48
CA PHE A 275 -10.45 -49.46 2.94
C PHE A 275 -11.70 -48.70 3.42
N THR A 276 -12.38 -49.34 4.37
CA THR A 276 -13.78 -49.20 4.78
C THR A 276 -14.05 -48.01 5.69
N GLU A 277 -15.22 -47.43 5.49
CA GLU A 277 -15.95 -46.57 6.41
C GLU A 277 -16.47 -47.41 7.59
N TYR A 278 -15.97 -47.17 8.79
CA TYR A 278 -16.58 -47.57 10.07
C TYR A 278 -16.19 -46.55 11.15
N GLU A 279 -17.16 -46.21 11.99
CA GLU A 279 -17.14 -45.27 13.14
C GLU A 279 -17.59 -43.83 12.89
N LEU A 280 -18.90 -43.76 12.65
CA LEU A 280 -19.83 -42.81 13.25
C LEU A 280 -19.61 -42.67 14.78
N ASN A 281 -19.81 -41.46 15.29
CA ASN A 281 -20.07 -41.08 16.69
C ASN A 281 -18.89 -41.06 17.68
N GLN A 282 -18.45 -39.84 18.04
CA GLN A 282 -18.33 -39.40 19.44
C GLN A 282 -17.95 -37.90 19.53
N TRP A 283 -18.94 -37.08 19.86
CA TRP A 283 -18.72 -35.83 20.61
C TRP A 283 -18.86 -36.16 22.11
N PRO A 284 -18.17 -35.42 22.99
CA PRO A 284 -18.90 -34.88 24.13
C PRO A 284 -18.65 -33.39 24.38
N ASP A 285 -19.77 -32.73 24.65
CA ASP A 285 -19.91 -31.49 25.41
C ASP A 285 -19.05 -31.47 26.69
N THR A 286 -18.55 -30.29 27.05
CA THR A 286 -18.49 -29.86 28.46
C THR A 286 -18.51 -28.33 28.55
N SER A 287 -19.71 -27.78 28.68
CA SER A 287 -19.96 -26.53 29.40
C SER A 287 -20.00 -26.81 30.90
N SER A 288 -19.30 -26.02 31.72
CA SER A 288 -19.89 -25.23 32.82
C SER A 288 -18.91 -24.90 33.96
N THR A 289 -19.05 -23.64 34.44
CA THR A 289 -18.76 -23.13 35.80
C THR A 289 -17.26 -22.89 36.12
N ILE A 290 -16.77 -21.75 36.60
CA ILE A 290 -17.26 -20.90 37.70
C ILE A 290 -16.76 -19.43 37.55
N ARG A 291 -17.73 -18.51 37.43
CA ARG A 291 -17.96 -17.25 38.18
C ARG A 291 -16.78 -16.52 38.87
N ALA A 292 -16.59 -15.25 38.51
CA ALA A 292 -15.90 -14.21 39.30
C ALA A 292 -16.72 -13.81 40.55
N PRO A 293 -16.08 -13.14 41.54
CA PRO A 293 -16.67 -11.88 41.97
C PRO A 293 -15.67 -10.75 42.26
N PHE A 294 -16.16 -9.53 42.06
CA PHE A 294 -15.65 -8.25 42.55
C PHE A 294 -15.65 -8.17 44.09
N GLY A 295 -14.76 -7.34 44.65
CA GLY A 295 -14.84 -6.86 46.04
C GLY A 295 -13.71 -5.91 46.41
N HIS A 296 -14.07 -4.65 46.68
CA HIS A 296 -13.27 -3.61 47.36
C HIS A 296 -12.89 -4.03 48.79
N GLU A 297 -11.74 -3.57 49.32
CA GLU A 297 -11.64 -3.00 50.68
C GLU A 297 -10.28 -2.25 50.86
N GLN A 298 -10.26 -1.35 51.82
CA GLN A 298 -9.38 -0.19 52.05
C GLN A 298 -8.51 -0.41 53.32
N THR A 299 -7.57 0.53 53.57
CA THR A 299 -6.79 0.81 54.81
C THR A 299 -5.55 -0.09 55.07
N ASP A 300 -4.44 0.34 55.68
CA ASP A 300 -4.14 1.53 56.47
C ASP A 300 -2.61 1.80 56.57
N SER A 301 -2.32 3.04 56.98
CA SER A 301 -1.09 3.71 57.44
C SER A 301 0.05 2.93 58.14
N ARG A 302 1.30 3.40 57.97
CA ARG A 302 2.17 3.82 59.11
C ARG A 302 3.35 4.70 58.68
N SER A 303 3.40 5.88 59.29
CA SER A 303 4.50 6.84 59.31
C SER A 303 5.56 6.43 60.32
N GLU A 304 6.85 6.58 60.01
CA GLU A 304 7.87 6.81 61.03
C GLU A 304 8.97 7.75 60.52
N LYS A 305 9.09 8.89 61.19
CA LYS A 305 10.14 9.90 61.04
C LYS A 305 11.32 9.51 61.92
N THR A 306 12.54 9.80 61.50
CA THR A 306 13.61 10.11 62.46
C THR A 306 14.56 11.13 61.86
N ALA A 307 14.70 12.25 62.58
CA ALA A 307 15.64 13.32 62.32
C ALA A 307 16.92 13.11 63.16
N ILE A 308 18.07 13.53 62.65
CA ILE A 308 19.26 13.83 63.45
C ILE A 308 19.87 15.14 62.93
N GLU A 309 19.87 16.17 63.77
CA GLU A 309 20.68 17.38 63.65
C GLU A 309 22.12 17.12 64.11
N THR A 310 23.11 17.84 63.57
CA THR A 310 24.18 18.48 64.37
C THR A 310 24.94 19.55 63.58
N LYS A 311 25.62 20.42 64.34
CA LYS A 311 25.92 21.85 64.13
C LYS A 311 27.37 22.13 63.66
N LYS A 312 27.53 23.24 62.89
CA LYS A 312 28.43 24.41 63.11
C LYS A 312 29.88 24.49 62.52
N SER A 313 30.16 25.71 62.01
CA SER A 313 31.41 26.53 61.84
C SER A 313 32.44 26.14 60.78
N ASP A 314 33.16 27.05 60.09
CA ASP A 314 33.12 28.50 59.82
C ASP A 314 34.11 28.73 58.63
N ASP A 315 33.86 29.78 57.83
CA ASP A 315 34.76 30.61 57.00
C ASP A 315 35.61 30.10 55.80
N GLU A 316 35.32 30.78 54.66
CA GLU A 316 36.23 31.35 53.64
C GLU A 316 36.88 30.48 52.54
N LEU A 317 36.36 30.56 51.30
CA LEU A 317 37.01 31.21 50.15
C LEU A 317 36.20 30.94 48.85
N VAL A 318 35.78 32.02 48.20
CA VAL A 318 34.92 32.05 47.01
C VAL A 318 35.66 31.54 45.77
N MET A 319 35.09 30.55 45.07
CA MET A 319 35.21 30.38 43.61
C MET A 319 33.83 30.02 43.05
N ALA A 320 33.25 30.97 42.31
CA ALA A 320 31.96 30.81 41.66
C ALA A 320 32.07 29.79 40.52
N THR A 321 31.52 28.59 40.73
CA THR A 321 31.13 27.70 39.64
C THR A 321 29.63 27.88 39.40
N ASP A 322 29.26 28.26 38.18
CA ASP A 322 27.88 28.29 37.70
C ASP A 322 27.19 26.98 38.06
N SER A 323 26.16 27.06 38.91
CA SER A 323 25.35 25.91 39.29
C SER A 323 24.48 25.52 38.10
N GLU A 324 24.91 24.48 37.38
CA GLU A 324 24.12 23.83 36.35
C GLU A 324 22.85 23.25 37.02
N LYS A 325 21.69 23.89 36.75
CA LYS A 325 20.39 23.46 37.26
C LYS A 325 20.07 22.05 36.78
N VAL A 326 20.23 21.07 37.66
CA VAL A 326 19.75 19.69 37.44
C VAL A 326 18.26 19.74 37.07
N PRO A 327 17.85 19.27 35.87
CA PRO A 327 16.47 19.36 35.44
C PRO A 327 15.58 18.54 36.37
N SER A 328 14.47 19.12 36.82
CA SER A 328 13.58 18.41 37.74
C SER A 328 12.96 17.21 37.02
N PRO A 329 12.63 16.10 37.72
CA PRO A 329 11.95 14.96 37.10
C PRO A 329 10.70 15.36 36.31
N ARG A 330 10.01 16.43 36.74
CA ARG A 330 8.83 16.99 36.05
C ARG A 330 9.17 17.55 34.67
N ASP A 331 10.35 18.14 34.48
CA ASP A 331 10.78 18.71 33.20
C ASP A 331 11.12 17.61 32.18
N VAL A 332 11.67 16.48 32.65
CA VAL A 332 11.91 15.28 31.84
C VAL A 332 10.59 14.65 31.38
N TYR A 333 9.62 14.51 32.28
CA TYR A 333 8.28 14.02 31.89
C TYR A 333 7.56 14.97 30.93
N LYS A 334 7.72 16.30 31.10
CA LYS A 334 7.12 17.30 30.22
C LYS A 334 7.73 17.27 28.81
N ALA A 335 9.04 17.09 28.69
CA ALA A 335 9.72 16.92 27.40
C ALA A 335 9.29 15.63 26.69
N ARG A 336 9.23 14.51 27.43
CA ARG A 336 8.80 13.21 26.88
C ARG A 336 7.34 13.23 26.42
N ASN A 337 6.45 13.84 27.21
CA ASN A 337 5.04 13.98 26.85
C ASN A 337 4.85 14.92 25.65
N ARG A 338 5.69 15.96 25.51
CA ARG A 338 5.69 16.84 24.31
C ARG A 338 6.10 16.07 23.05
N THR A 339 7.14 15.24 23.14
CA THR A 339 7.60 14.41 22.02
C THR A 339 6.56 13.36 21.62
N LEU A 340 5.96 12.68 22.60
CA LEU A 340 4.88 11.72 22.36
C LEU A 340 3.67 12.39 21.70
N LEU A 341 3.27 13.57 22.21
CA LEU A 341 2.20 14.38 21.63
C LEU A 341 2.49 14.75 20.17
N MET A 342 3.72 15.19 19.86
CA MET A 342 4.10 15.54 18.49
C MET A 342 3.99 14.35 17.53
N TYR A 343 4.45 13.16 17.92
CA TYR A 343 4.37 11.96 17.08
C TYR A 343 2.94 11.43 16.93
N THR A 344 2.14 11.43 18.00
CA THR A 344 0.74 11.00 17.92
C THR A 344 -0.08 11.98 17.09
N THR A 345 0.12 13.29 17.25
CA THR A 345 -0.52 14.32 16.42
C THR A 345 -0.12 14.19 14.95
N ALA A 346 1.16 13.97 14.64
CA ALA A 346 1.61 13.75 13.26
C ALA A 346 0.96 12.52 12.60
N THR A 347 0.82 11.43 13.37
CA THR A 347 0.16 10.20 12.90
C THR A 347 -1.32 10.44 12.61
N VAL A 348 -2.02 11.13 13.51
CA VAL A 348 -3.44 11.48 13.35
C VAL A 348 -3.65 12.39 12.13
N ILE A 349 -2.83 13.42 11.97
CA ILE A 349 -2.89 14.32 10.80
C ILE A 349 -2.65 13.54 9.51
N THR A 350 -1.69 12.61 9.50
CA THR A 350 -1.39 11.80 8.31
C THR A 350 -2.56 10.88 7.96
N LEU A 351 -3.20 10.24 8.94
CA LEU A 351 -4.34 9.35 8.70
C LEU A 351 -5.57 10.13 8.20
N ILE A 352 -5.83 11.29 8.77
CA ILE A 352 -6.89 12.20 8.32
C ILE A 352 -6.59 12.69 6.90
N GLY A 353 -5.35 13.11 6.62
CA GLY A 353 -4.90 13.52 5.30
C GLY A 353 -5.06 12.42 4.25
N ALA A 354 -4.68 11.18 4.58
CA ALA A 354 -4.85 10.03 3.71
C ALA A 354 -6.33 9.71 3.43
N THR A 355 -7.18 9.81 4.45
CA THR A 355 -8.63 9.58 4.29
C THR A 355 -9.28 10.65 3.42
N TYR A 356 -8.89 11.92 3.60
CA TYR A 356 -9.35 13.03 2.78
C TYR A 356 -8.87 12.90 1.32
N ALA A 357 -7.62 12.46 1.10
CA ALA A 357 -7.05 12.27 -0.23
C ALA A 357 -7.59 11.03 -0.97
N ALA A 358 -8.16 10.05 -0.27
CA ALA A 358 -8.68 8.82 -0.89
C ALA A 358 -9.83 9.08 -1.87
N VAL A 359 -10.75 10.00 -1.54
CA VAL A 359 -11.91 10.33 -2.38
C VAL A 359 -11.51 10.97 -3.72
N PRO A 360 -10.71 12.05 -3.79
CA PRO A 360 -10.28 12.61 -5.06
C PRO A 360 -9.41 11.64 -5.86
N LEU A 361 -8.58 10.82 -5.19
CA LEU A 361 -7.79 9.79 -5.87
C LEU A 361 -8.66 8.71 -6.51
N TYR A 362 -9.72 8.27 -5.83
CA TYR A 362 -10.70 7.32 -6.38
C TYR A 362 -11.46 7.93 -7.57
N ARG A 363 -11.88 9.20 -7.47
CA ARG A 363 -12.54 9.90 -8.58
C ARG A 363 -11.63 10.00 -9.80
N ALA A 364 -10.36 10.37 -9.60
CA ALA A 364 -9.37 10.42 -10.66
C ALA A 364 -9.12 9.05 -11.29
N PHE A 365 -9.09 7.99 -10.48
CA PHE A 365 -8.98 6.62 -10.97
C PHE A 365 -10.19 6.20 -11.81
N CYS A 366 -11.42 6.46 -11.33
CA CYS A 366 -12.64 6.10 -12.05
C CYS A 366 -12.77 6.87 -13.37
N SER A 367 -12.51 8.19 -13.37
CA SER A 367 -12.54 9.00 -14.59
C SER A 367 -11.45 8.63 -15.59
N ALA A 368 -10.31 8.11 -15.12
CA ALA A 368 -9.20 7.70 -15.96
C ALA A 368 -9.27 6.24 -16.44
N THR A 369 -10.12 5.39 -15.86
CA THR A 369 -10.21 3.95 -16.22
C THR A 369 -11.56 3.54 -16.77
N GLY A 370 -12.59 4.35 -16.55
CA GLY A 370 -13.96 4.01 -16.93
C GLY A 370 -14.66 3.05 -15.96
N PHE A 371 -14.09 2.85 -14.75
CA PHE A 371 -14.56 1.86 -13.80
C PHE A 371 -15.99 2.16 -13.32
N GLY A 372 -16.86 1.14 -13.35
CA GLY A 372 -18.26 1.26 -12.90
C GLY A 372 -19.23 1.85 -13.92
N GLY A 373 -18.83 2.02 -15.18
CA GLY A 373 -19.69 2.54 -16.26
C GLY A 373 -19.65 4.06 -16.43
N ILE A 374 -18.86 4.74 -15.59
CA ILE A 374 -18.54 6.16 -15.75
C ILE A 374 -17.62 6.29 -16.96
N PRO A 375 -17.99 6.97 -18.04
CA PRO A 375 -17.13 7.10 -19.21
C PRO A 375 -15.91 7.98 -18.90
N MET A 376 -14.82 7.70 -19.60
CA MET A 376 -13.55 8.39 -19.37
C MET A 376 -13.65 9.85 -19.84
N THR A 377 -13.38 10.80 -18.95
CA THR A 377 -13.21 12.21 -19.32
C THR A 377 -11.76 12.42 -19.73
N ASP A 378 -11.45 12.18 -21.00
CA ASP A 378 -10.08 12.38 -21.50
C ASP A 378 -9.81 13.86 -21.78
N ARG A 379 -8.62 14.35 -21.40
CA ARG A 379 -8.15 15.72 -21.71
C ARG A 379 -7.44 15.77 -23.06
N ASP A 380 -7.18 14.61 -23.68
CA ASP A 380 -6.53 14.54 -24.97
C ASP A 380 -7.56 14.49 -26.12
N SER A 381 -7.48 15.49 -27.00
CA SER A 381 -8.38 15.68 -28.15
C SER A 381 -8.33 14.56 -29.21
N SER A 382 -7.47 13.55 -29.02
CA SER A 382 -7.21 12.47 -29.97
C SER A 382 -8.39 11.51 -30.18
N ARG A 383 -9.30 11.38 -29.20
CA ARG A 383 -10.55 10.58 -29.35
C ARG A 383 -11.54 11.20 -30.34
N TYR A 384 -11.60 12.54 -30.42
CA TYR A 384 -12.48 13.26 -31.35
C TYR A 384 -11.78 13.57 -32.69
N SER A 385 -10.62 12.96 -32.95
CA SER A 385 -9.92 13.13 -34.22
C SER A 385 -10.79 12.66 -35.39
N ALA A 386 -10.77 13.39 -36.50
CA ALA A 386 -11.52 13.06 -37.70
C ALA A 386 -11.22 11.64 -38.21
N GLU A 387 -10.03 11.11 -37.92
CA GLU A 387 -9.63 9.76 -38.26
C GLU A 387 -10.46 8.70 -37.54
N ARG A 388 -10.95 8.93 -36.31
CA ARG A 388 -11.77 7.99 -35.52
C ARG A 388 -13.27 8.03 -35.85
N LEU A 389 -13.75 9.12 -36.47
CA LEU A 389 -15.15 9.33 -36.85
C LEU A 389 -15.52 8.72 -38.22
N VAL A 390 -14.74 7.75 -38.70
CA VAL A 390 -15.04 6.99 -39.93
C VAL A 390 -15.67 5.65 -39.54
N PRO A 391 -16.87 5.32 -40.05
CA PRO A 391 -17.50 4.04 -39.80
C PRO A 391 -16.65 2.86 -40.28
N ARG A 392 -16.63 1.77 -39.51
CA ARG A 392 -16.12 0.47 -39.97
C ARG A 392 -17.27 -0.30 -40.62
N ASP A 393 -17.33 -0.34 -41.95
CA ASP A 393 -18.42 -1.00 -42.69
C ASP A 393 -18.53 -2.52 -42.42
N GLU A 394 -17.43 -3.17 -42.01
CA GLU A 394 -17.38 -4.60 -41.67
C GLU A 394 -17.81 -4.91 -40.23
N ALA A 395 -18.08 -3.87 -39.40
CA ALA A 395 -18.42 -4.03 -37.99
C ALA A 395 -19.91 -4.31 -37.75
N LYS A 396 -20.22 -4.99 -36.65
CA LYS A 396 -21.60 -5.21 -36.20
C LYS A 396 -22.22 -3.90 -35.71
N ARG A 397 -23.49 -3.65 -36.08
CA ARG A 397 -24.28 -2.54 -35.51
C ARG A 397 -24.59 -2.82 -34.05
N ILE A 398 -24.33 -1.85 -33.18
CA ILE A 398 -24.62 -1.89 -31.76
C ILE A 398 -25.92 -1.13 -31.51
N LYS A 399 -26.83 -1.73 -30.74
CA LYS A 399 -28.11 -1.11 -30.38
C LYS A 399 -27.92 -0.28 -29.11
N VAL A 400 -28.08 1.03 -29.21
CA VAL A 400 -28.03 1.94 -28.08
C VAL A 400 -29.46 2.23 -27.63
N HIS A 401 -29.82 1.79 -26.43
CA HIS A 401 -31.08 2.07 -25.76
C HIS A 401 -30.96 3.34 -24.92
N PHE A 402 -31.98 4.19 -24.98
CA PHE A 402 -32.03 5.43 -24.22
C PHE A 402 -32.99 5.27 -23.04
N ASN A 403 -32.45 5.44 -21.84
CA ASN A 403 -33.22 5.48 -20.62
C ASN A 403 -33.18 6.89 -19.99
N ALA A 404 -34.30 7.31 -19.41
CA ALA A 404 -34.52 8.64 -18.88
C ALA A 404 -35.24 8.54 -17.54
N ASP A 405 -34.59 9.02 -16.48
CA ASP A 405 -35.12 9.05 -15.14
C ASP A 405 -35.03 10.46 -14.55
N THR A 406 -35.93 10.80 -13.62
CA THR A 406 -35.88 12.03 -12.83
C THR A 406 -35.93 11.67 -11.35
N ALA A 407 -35.18 12.42 -10.55
CA ALA A 407 -35.29 12.31 -9.09
C ALA A 407 -36.66 12.82 -8.64
N THR A 408 -37.23 12.22 -7.60
CA THR A 408 -38.55 12.60 -7.04
C THR A 408 -38.64 14.08 -6.67
N ALA A 409 -37.52 14.69 -6.24
CA ALA A 409 -37.44 16.11 -5.90
C ALA A 409 -37.52 17.07 -7.11
N LEU A 410 -37.43 16.54 -8.34
CA LEU A 410 -37.45 17.30 -9.57
C LEU A 410 -38.76 17.02 -10.34
N PRO A 411 -39.74 17.93 -10.30
CA PRO A 411 -41.03 17.77 -10.98
C PRO A 411 -40.90 18.06 -12.48
N TRP A 412 -40.05 17.28 -13.16
CA TRP A 412 -39.87 17.33 -14.61
C TRP A 412 -40.37 16.04 -15.24
N GLN A 413 -41.00 16.16 -16.39
CA GLN A 413 -41.24 15.04 -17.29
C GLN A 413 -40.06 14.95 -18.25
N PHE A 414 -39.23 13.92 -18.09
CA PHE A 414 -38.05 13.69 -18.91
C PHE A 414 -38.18 12.34 -19.60
N GLN A 415 -38.16 12.34 -20.93
CA GLN A 415 -38.34 11.13 -21.72
C GLN A 415 -37.51 11.17 -23.00
N PRO A 416 -37.01 10.02 -23.48
CA PRO A 416 -36.33 9.97 -24.76
C PRO A 416 -37.36 10.01 -25.89
N GLN A 417 -37.08 10.76 -26.96
CA GLN A 417 -37.93 10.76 -28.17
C GLN A 417 -37.86 9.42 -28.91
N GLN A 418 -36.72 8.75 -28.80
CA GLN A 418 -36.42 7.49 -29.47
C GLN A 418 -35.99 6.47 -28.41
N ARG A 419 -36.56 5.26 -28.41
CA ARG A 419 -36.20 4.24 -27.42
C ARG A 419 -34.83 3.62 -27.69
N PHE A 420 -34.46 3.46 -28.96
CA PHE A 420 -33.17 2.90 -29.35
C PHE A 420 -32.74 3.40 -30.73
N VAL A 421 -31.43 3.36 -31.00
CA VAL A 421 -30.83 3.59 -32.32
C VAL A 421 -29.75 2.53 -32.57
N ASN A 422 -29.61 2.07 -33.82
CA ASN A 422 -28.57 1.13 -34.21
C ASN A 422 -27.41 1.87 -34.88
N VAL A 423 -26.26 1.92 -34.23
CA VAL A 423 -25.09 2.68 -34.70
C VAL A 423 -23.94 1.75 -35.07
N LEU A 424 -23.19 2.09 -36.12
CA LEU A 424 -21.90 1.44 -36.39
C LEU A 424 -20.80 2.04 -35.51
N PRO A 425 -19.81 1.24 -35.07
CA PRO A 425 -18.60 1.79 -34.47
C PRO A 425 -17.91 2.78 -35.43
N GLY A 426 -17.63 3.99 -34.92
CA GLY A 426 -17.13 5.14 -35.68
C GLY A 426 -18.21 6.04 -36.30
N GLU A 427 -19.48 5.63 -36.31
CA GLU A 427 -20.60 6.43 -36.81
C GLU A 427 -21.10 7.40 -35.72
N THR A 428 -21.18 8.68 -36.05
CA THR A 428 -21.82 9.69 -35.20
C THR A 428 -23.33 9.60 -35.29
N SER A 429 -24.00 9.53 -34.15
CA SER A 429 -25.45 9.46 -34.04
C SER A 429 -26.00 10.58 -33.16
N LEU A 430 -27.15 11.11 -33.57
CA LEU A 430 -27.88 12.14 -32.84
C LEU A 430 -29.15 11.54 -32.23
N ALA A 431 -29.35 11.72 -30.94
CA ALA A 431 -30.57 11.37 -30.23
C ALA A 431 -31.18 12.60 -29.58
N PHE A 432 -32.49 12.59 -29.35
CA PHE A 432 -33.21 13.69 -28.71
C PHE A 432 -33.89 13.20 -27.44
N TYR A 433 -33.73 13.99 -26.38
CA TYR A 433 -34.54 13.87 -25.18
C TYR A 433 -35.47 15.07 -25.08
N LYS A 434 -36.60 14.89 -24.40
CA LYS A 434 -37.57 15.94 -24.15
C LYS A 434 -37.75 16.12 -22.66
N ALA A 435 -37.56 17.35 -22.20
CA ALA A 435 -37.78 17.73 -20.81
C ALA A 435 -38.86 18.80 -20.73
N ARG A 436 -39.79 18.63 -19.78
CA ARG A 436 -40.84 19.59 -19.47
C ARG A 436 -40.90 19.85 -17.98
N ASN A 437 -40.83 21.12 -17.58
CA ASN A 437 -41.08 21.51 -16.20
C ASN A 437 -42.59 21.55 -15.94
N VAL A 438 -43.10 20.65 -15.10
CA VAL A 438 -44.54 20.60 -14.76
C VAL A 438 -44.89 21.42 -13.52
N SER A 439 -43.90 22.06 -12.89
CA SER A 439 -44.13 22.93 -11.74
C SER A 439 -44.47 24.37 -12.15
N SER A 440 -44.94 25.15 -11.18
CA SER A 440 -45.19 26.59 -11.30
C SER A 440 -43.96 27.45 -11.01
N GLU A 441 -42.80 26.85 -10.76
CA GLU A 441 -41.55 27.54 -10.41
C GLU A 441 -40.46 27.29 -11.45
N ASP A 442 -39.55 28.25 -11.57
CA ASP A 442 -38.31 28.08 -12.33
C ASP A 442 -37.40 27.10 -11.59
N ILE A 443 -37.02 26.01 -12.23
CA ILE A 443 -36.16 25.00 -11.61
C ILE A 443 -34.90 24.83 -12.45
N ILE A 444 -33.77 24.70 -11.75
CA ILE A 444 -32.49 24.33 -12.35
C ILE A 444 -32.27 22.83 -12.13
N GLY A 445 -31.99 22.12 -13.21
CA GLY A 445 -31.68 20.71 -13.21
C GLY A 445 -30.25 20.45 -13.66
N ILE A 446 -29.63 19.42 -13.09
CA ILE A 446 -28.38 18.84 -13.57
C ILE A 446 -28.59 17.35 -13.84
N ALA A 447 -28.08 16.85 -14.96
CA ALA A 447 -28.17 15.44 -15.30
C ALA A 447 -26.88 14.70 -14.92
N THR A 448 -27.01 13.44 -14.55
CA THR A 448 -25.87 12.50 -14.57
C THR A 448 -26.22 11.36 -15.52
N TYR A 449 -25.18 10.64 -15.97
CA TYR A 449 -25.38 9.54 -16.91
C TYR A 449 -24.45 8.38 -16.64
N ASN A 450 -24.89 7.20 -17.09
CA ASN A 450 -24.15 5.96 -16.99
C ASN A 450 -24.34 5.12 -18.26
N VAL A 451 -23.31 4.34 -18.60
CA VAL A 451 -23.32 3.43 -19.75
C VAL A 451 -23.25 1.99 -19.24
N THR A 452 -24.21 1.17 -19.66
CA THR A 452 -24.28 -0.26 -19.31
C THR A 452 -24.26 -1.11 -20.59
N PRO A 453 -23.47 -2.20 -20.67
CA PRO A 453 -22.58 -2.74 -19.63
C PRO A 453 -21.33 -1.87 -19.42
N ALA A 454 -20.83 -1.82 -18.18
CA ALA A 454 -19.74 -0.93 -17.76
C ALA A 454 -18.46 -1.06 -18.61
N LYS A 455 -18.24 -2.25 -19.19
CA LYS A 455 -17.10 -2.54 -20.06
C LYS A 455 -17.09 -1.72 -21.37
N VAL A 456 -18.24 -1.17 -21.78
CA VAL A 456 -18.38 -0.33 -22.99
C VAL A 456 -18.06 1.14 -22.71
N ALA A 457 -18.12 1.58 -21.45
CA ALA A 457 -17.91 2.98 -21.07
C ALA A 457 -16.59 3.60 -21.60
N PRO A 458 -15.46 2.87 -21.72
CA PRO A 458 -14.23 3.40 -22.34
C PRO A 458 -14.35 3.69 -23.84
N TYR A 459 -15.26 3.03 -24.54
CA TYR A 459 -15.47 3.16 -25.99
C TYR A 459 -16.61 4.11 -26.34
N PHE A 460 -17.46 4.46 -25.37
CA PHE A 460 -18.60 5.34 -25.60
C PHE A 460 -18.17 6.81 -25.46
N ALA A 461 -18.13 7.54 -26.58
CA ALA A 461 -17.71 8.93 -26.63
C ALA A 461 -18.90 9.85 -26.88
N LYS A 462 -19.08 10.82 -25.98
CA LYS A 462 -20.13 11.82 -26.04
C LYS A 462 -19.54 13.14 -26.52
N VAL A 463 -19.97 13.63 -27.67
CA VAL A 463 -19.42 14.84 -28.30
C VAL A 463 -20.03 16.10 -27.70
N GLU A 464 -21.35 16.14 -27.51
CA GLU A 464 -22.07 17.30 -26.97
C GLU A 464 -23.18 16.86 -26.01
N CYS A 465 -23.35 17.57 -24.89
CA CYS A 465 -24.45 17.28 -23.97
C CYS A 465 -24.82 18.37 -22.97
N PHE A 466 -26.13 18.42 -22.69
CA PHE A 466 -26.79 19.11 -21.59
C PHE A 466 -26.42 18.62 -20.17
N CYS A 467 -25.39 17.78 -20.05
CA CYS A 467 -25.25 16.80 -18.96
C CYS A 467 -24.29 17.26 -17.87
N PHE A 468 -23.56 18.34 -18.14
CA PHE A 468 -22.77 19.05 -17.15
C PHE A 468 -23.06 20.55 -17.19
N GLU A 469 -24.04 20.96 -17.99
CA GLU A 469 -24.52 22.33 -18.07
C GLU A 469 -25.82 22.42 -17.30
N GLU A 470 -25.94 23.46 -16.48
CA GLU A 470 -27.18 23.74 -15.77
C GLU A 470 -28.30 23.97 -16.79
N GLN A 471 -29.35 23.18 -16.69
CA GLN A 471 -30.55 23.39 -17.49
C GLN A 471 -31.55 24.13 -16.61
N LYS A 472 -31.78 25.40 -16.91
CA LYS A 472 -32.86 26.16 -16.29
C LYS A 472 -34.10 26.03 -17.17
N LEU A 473 -35.17 25.46 -16.63
CA LEU A 473 -36.47 25.43 -17.29
C LEU A 473 -37.45 26.30 -16.52
N ILE A 474 -38.08 27.24 -17.23
CA ILE A 474 -39.15 28.09 -16.70
C ILE A 474 -40.38 27.21 -16.40
N ALA A 475 -41.24 27.68 -15.50
CA ALA A 475 -42.52 27.03 -15.21
C ALA A 475 -43.31 26.70 -16.50
N GLY A 476 -43.65 25.43 -16.71
CA GLY A 476 -44.40 24.96 -17.88
C GLY A 476 -43.59 24.83 -19.18
N GLU A 477 -42.33 25.25 -19.20
CA GLU A 477 -41.47 25.21 -20.39
C GLU A 477 -41.15 23.77 -20.80
N GLU A 478 -41.08 23.55 -22.11
CA GLU A 478 -40.75 22.27 -22.73
C GLU A 478 -39.64 22.49 -23.75
N VAL A 479 -38.55 21.71 -23.63
CA VAL A 479 -37.35 21.84 -24.46
C VAL A 479 -36.92 20.48 -24.97
N ASP A 480 -36.53 20.43 -26.25
CA ASP A 480 -35.85 19.29 -26.85
C ASP A 480 -34.33 19.44 -26.68
N MET A 481 -33.72 18.44 -26.07
CA MET A 481 -32.30 18.41 -25.74
C MET A 481 -31.57 17.42 -26.66
N PRO A 482 -30.77 17.90 -27.62
CA PRO A 482 -29.98 17.04 -28.50
C PRO A 482 -28.82 16.39 -27.75
N LEU A 483 -28.49 15.16 -28.14
CA LEU A 483 -27.34 14.40 -27.68
C LEU A 483 -26.60 13.85 -28.90
N LEU A 484 -25.37 14.32 -29.10
CA LEU A 484 -24.47 13.80 -30.14
C LEU A 484 -23.45 12.85 -29.51
N PHE A 485 -23.40 11.61 -30.00
CA PHE A 485 -22.49 10.58 -29.49
C PHE A 485 -21.99 9.67 -30.61
N PHE A 486 -20.92 8.94 -30.35
CA PHE A 486 -20.43 7.85 -31.19
C PHE A 486 -19.81 6.75 -30.33
N ILE A 487 -19.68 5.56 -30.89
CA ILE A 487 -18.94 4.46 -30.27
C ILE A 487 -17.60 4.37 -30.98
N ASP A 488 -16.49 4.37 -30.25
CA ASP A 488 -15.14 4.25 -30.81
C ASP A 488 -14.98 2.93 -31.57
N ARG A 489 -14.30 2.96 -32.71
CA ARG A 489 -14.07 1.79 -33.57
C ARG A 489 -13.24 0.71 -32.91
N ASP A 490 -12.41 1.09 -31.94
CA ASP A 490 -11.51 0.18 -31.22
C ASP A 490 -12.30 -0.91 -30.46
N ILE A 491 -13.61 -0.71 -30.25
CA ILE A 491 -14.53 -1.71 -29.69
C ILE A 491 -14.57 -3.01 -30.52
N VAL A 492 -14.30 -2.93 -31.83
CA VAL A 492 -14.32 -4.10 -32.74
C VAL A 492 -13.08 -4.96 -32.55
N ASP A 493 -11.94 -4.34 -32.23
CA ASP A 493 -10.66 -5.01 -32.09
C ASP A 493 -10.48 -5.64 -30.69
N ASP A 494 -11.35 -5.30 -29.72
CA ASP A 494 -11.31 -5.83 -28.36
C ASP A 494 -12.11 -7.15 -28.21
N PRO A 495 -11.46 -8.29 -27.95
CA PRO A 495 -12.14 -9.57 -27.74
C PRO A 495 -13.14 -9.58 -26.58
N LEU A 496 -13.01 -8.68 -25.60
CA LEU A 496 -13.92 -8.56 -24.45
C LEU A 496 -15.26 -7.89 -24.80
N MET A 497 -15.35 -7.30 -26.00
CA MET A 497 -16.53 -6.62 -26.51
C MET A 497 -17.30 -7.44 -27.56
N ALA A 498 -16.82 -8.64 -27.89
CA ALA A 498 -17.43 -9.51 -28.90
C ALA A 498 -18.88 -9.92 -28.58
N ASP A 499 -19.28 -9.88 -27.31
CA ASP A 499 -20.63 -10.20 -26.79
C ASP A 499 -21.49 -8.95 -26.54
N VAL A 500 -21.02 -7.75 -26.89
CA VAL A 500 -21.76 -6.50 -26.70
C VAL A 500 -22.61 -6.17 -27.92
N ASP A 501 -23.91 -6.39 -27.78
CA ASP A 501 -24.90 -6.09 -28.82
C ASP A 501 -25.80 -4.92 -28.46
N ASP A 502 -26.09 -4.78 -27.17
CA ASP A 502 -26.98 -3.78 -26.61
C ASP A 502 -26.23 -2.95 -25.56
N VAL A 503 -26.34 -1.63 -25.70
CA VAL A 503 -25.77 -0.63 -24.79
C VAL A 503 -26.92 0.21 -24.28
N VAL A 504 -27.01 0.41 -22.96
CA VAL A 504 -28.01 1.27 -22.35
C VAL A 504 -27.34 2.54 -21.87
N LEU A 505 -27.78 3.67 -22.42
CA LEU A 505 -27.43 5.00 -21.96
C LEU A 505 -28.53 5.53 -21.04
N SER A 506 -28.26 5.52 -19.74
CA SER A 506 -29.20 5.96 -18.72
C SER A 506 -28.86 7.36 -18.27
N TYR A 507 -29.85 8.26 -18.34
CA TYR A 507 -29.78 9.60 -17.77
C TYR A 507 -30.66 9.74 -16.55
N THR A 508 -30.17 10.44 -15.54
CA THR A 508 -30.97 10.82 -14.38
C THR A 508 -30.80 12.29 -14.06
N PHE A 509 -31.92 13.03 -14.01
CA PHE A 509 -31.91 14.45 -13.64
C PHE A 509 -32.14 14.67 -12.14
N PHE A 510 -31.40 15.62 -11.59
CA PHE A 510 -31.47 16.05 -10.20
C PHE A 510 -31.72 17.55 -10.11
N ARG A 511 -32.46 17.97 -9.09
CA ARG A 511 -32.70 19.38 -8.78
C ARG A 511 -31.44 20.02 -8.18
N ALA A 512 -31.05 21.19 -8.68
CA ALA A 512 -29.87 21.92 -8.25
C ALA A 512 -30.18 23.42 -8.06
N ARG A 513 -29.34 24.10 -7.29
CA ARG A 513 -29.34 25.57 -7.13
C ARG A 513 -27.90 26.08 -7.12
N ARG A 514 -27.71 27.37 -7.40
CA ARG A 514 -26.44 28.04 -7.15
C ARG A 514 -26.40 28.61 -5.72
N ASN A 515 -25.30 28.37 -5.02
CA ASN A 515 -25.02 29.03 -3.75
C ASN A 515 -24.50 30.47 -3.97
N SER A 516 -24.34 31.24 -2.90
CA SER A 516 -23.84 32.63 -2.96
C SER A 516 -22.42 32.76 -3.53
N ALA A 517 -21.62 31.69 -3.49
CA ALA A 517 -20.30 31.60 -4.10
C ALA A 517 -20.34 31.19 -5.59
N GLY A 518 -21.54 30.97 -6.15
CA GLY A 518 -21.74 30.57 -7.54
C GLY A 518 -21.54 29.08 -7.82
N HIS A 519 -21.30 28.24 -6.81
CA HIS A 519 -21.20 26.78 -6.98
C HIS A 519 -22.59 26.13 -7.02
N LEU A 520 -22.72 25.08 -7.85
CA LEU A 520 -23.93 24.27 -7.91
C LEU A 520 -24.01 23.30 -6.72
N GLU A 521 -25.13 23.32 -6.02
CA GLU A 521 -25.46 22.41 -4.92
C GLU A 521 -26.80 21.71 -5.19
N PRO A 522 -26.99 20.45 -4.73
CA PRO A 522 -28.29 19.81 -4.77
C PRO A 522 -29.34 20.63 -4.02
N ASP A 523 -30.50 20.84 -4.62
CA ASP A 523 -31.62 21.61 -4.06
C ASP A 523 -32.85 20.73 -3.86
N ALA A 524 -32.67 19.61 -3.18
CA ALA A 524 -33.79 18.75 -2.82
C ALA A 524 -34.35 19.18 -1.46
N PRO A 525 -35.69 19.31 -1.30
CA PRO A 525 -36.29 19.50 0.01
C PRO A 525 -35.82 18.40 0.96
N GLN A 526 -35.38 18.78 2.16
CA GLN A 526 -34.73 17.85 3.08
C GLN A 526 -35.60 16.65 3.45
N GLN A 527 -36.92 16.82 3.46
CA GLN A 527 -37.87 15.72 3.64
C GLN A 527 -37.75 14.66 2.53
N VAL A 528 -37.68 15.07 1.26
CA VAL A 528 -37.52 14.14 0.12
C VAL A 528 -36.17 13.43 0.18
N VAL A 529 -35.12 14.12 0.64
CA VAL A 529 -33.80 13.50 0.86
C VAL A 529 -33.89 12.43 1.95
N LEU A 530 -34.51 12.72 3.09
CA LEU A 530 -34.69 11.78 4.19
C LEU A 530 -35.54 10.57 3.78
N GLU A 531 -36.63 10.80 3.06
CA GLU A 531 -37.47 9.74 2.48
C GLU A 531 -36.66 8.85 1.53
N SER A 532 -35.85 9.44 0.63
CA SER A 532 -34.99 8.68 -0.30
C SER A 532 -33.91 7.84 0.40
N GLN A 533 -33.47 8.27 1.59
CA GLN A 533 -32.50 7.57 2.42
C GLN A 533 -33.15 6.49 3.33
N GLY A 534 -34.48 6.30 3.23
CA GLY A 534 -35.23 5.33 4.02
C GLY A 534 -35.62 5.80 5.42
N TRP A 535 -35.51 7.10 5.70
CA TRP A 535 -35.84 7.71 7.00
C TRP A 535 -37.24 8.33 7.07
N GLY A 536 -38.02 8.23 5.98
CA GLY A 536 -39.34 8.86 5.87
C GLY A 536 -40.33 8.47 6.98
N ASP A 537 -40.26 7.22 7.46
CA ASP A 537 -41.19 6.66 8.43
C ASP A 537 -40.65 6.67 9.88
N ILE A 538 -39.48 7.28 10.14
CA ILE A 538 -38.83 7.20 11.44
C ILE A 538 -39.22 8.42 12.30
N PRO A 539 -39.97 8.24 13.41
CA PRO A 539 -40.53 9.34 14.22
C PRO A 539 -39.49 10.24 14.93
N HIS A 540 -38.19 9.93 14.81
CA HIS A 540 -37.08 10.69 15.40
C HIS A 540 -35.95 11.00 14.39
N ALA A 541 -36.27 11.10 13.10
CA ALA A 541 -35.30 11.57 12.11
C ALA A 541 -34.72 12.95 12.52
N PRO A 542 -33.40 13.19 12.30
CA PRO A 542 -32.75 14.42 12.73
C PRO A 542 -33.43 15.64 12.09
N PRO A 543 -33.82 16.66 12.89
CA PRO A 543 -34.52 17.83 12.37
C PRO A 543 -33.62 18.69 11.48
N LYS A 544 -34.29 19.46 10.59
CA LYS A 544 -33.71 20.44 9.65
C LYS A 544 -32.61 21.28 10.34
N PRO A 545 -31.35 21.34 9.86
CA PRO A 545 -30.46 22.43 10.21
C PRO A 545 -31.14 23.74 9.77
N ALA A 546 -31.34 24.66 10.71
CA ALA A 546 -31.93 25.96 10.40
C ALA A 546 -31.07 26.65 9.32
N GLU A 547 -31.68 27.03 8.20
CA GLU A 547 -31.04 27.87 7.20
C GLU A 547 -30.58 29.16 7.89
N SER A 548 -29.27 29.40 7.90
CA SER A 548 -28.73 30.70 8.26
C SER A 548 -29.08 31.68 7.15
N THR A 549 -30.22 32.36 7.30
CA THR A 549 -30.56 33.55 6.53
C THR A 549 -29.45 34.58 6.78
N THR A 550 -28.50 34.67 5.85
CA THR A 550 -27.57 35.79 5.80
C THR A 550 -28.23 36.80 4.86
N THR A 551 -28.86 37.79 5.48
CA THR A 551 -29.27 39.06 4.88
C THR A 551 -28.10 39.84 4.34
#